data_AF-N6XQZ9-F1
#
_entry.id   AF-N6XQZ9-F1
#
_cell.length_a   1.000
_cell.length_b   1.000
_cell.length_c   1.000
_cell.angle_alpha   90.00
_cell.angle_beta   90.00
_cell.angle_gamma   90.00
#
_symmetry.space_group_name_H-M   'P 1'
#
loop_
_entity.id
_entity.type
_entity.pdbx_description
1 polymer ?
#
loop_
_entity_poly.entity_id
_entity_poly.type
_entity_poly.pdbx_seq_one_letter_code
_entity_poly.pdbx_strand_id
1 'polypeptide(L)'
;TEARARVAQAREARDVAALGAAENLLRGGLGQLFAVAEAYPELRANEHFMQLQSRITALENAIADRREWYNEAVNVHNVRIEQFPDLLIARPLGYAEQPLLQFSVAEKADVDLKALFGS
;
A
#
# COMPACT_ATOMS: atom_id res chain seq x y z
N THR A 1 -7.13 -16.54 5.01
CA THR A 1 -8.24 -16.14 4.11
C THR A 1 -8.91 -14.85 4.57
N GLU A 2 -8.92 -14.57 5.88
CA GLU A 2 -9.45 -13.33 6.48
C GLU A 2 -8.80 -12.03 5.97
N ALA A 3 -7.46 -11.92 5.92
CA ALA A 3 -6.79 -10.70 5.45
C ALA A 3 -7.17 -10.34 4.00
N ARG A 4 -7.28 -11.34 3.12
CA ARG A 4 -7.74 -11.16 1.73
C ARG A 4 -9.21 -10.71 1.66
N ALA A 5 -10.07 -11.24 2.53
CA ALA A 5 -11.47 -10.83 2.61
C ALA A 5 -11.60 -9.36 3.07
N ARG A 6 -10.77 -8.92 4.02
CA ARG A 6 -10.74 -7.52 4.47
C ARG A 6 -10.30 -6.56 3.37
N VAL A 7 -9.31 -6.92 2.57
CA VAL A 7 -8.89 -6.13 1.39
C VAL A 7 -10.05 -6.01 0.39
N ALA A 8 -10.73 -7.11 0.08
CA ALA A 8 -11.86 -7.11 -0.84
C ALA A 8 -13.01 -6.22 -0.35
N GLN A 9 -13.36 -6.33 0.94
CA GLN A 9 -14.42 -5.54 1.56
C GLN A 9 -14.08 -4.04 1.59
N ALA A 10 -12.86 -3.68 2.00
CA ALA A 10 -12.44 -2.28 2.04
C ALA A 10 -12.44 -1.64 0.63
N ARG A 11 -12.02 -2.41 -0.37
CA ARG A 11 -12.07 -1.99 -1.77
C ARG A 11 -13.50 -1.76 -2.26
N GLU A 12 -14.42 -2.65 -1.93
CA GLU A 12 -15.83 -2.54 -2.31
C GLU A 12 -16.52 -1.34 -1.63
N ALA A 13 -16.19 -1.10 -0.36
CA ALA A 13 -16.62 0.06 0.40
C ALA A 13 -15.98 1.39 -0.05
N ARG A 14 -14.96 1.33 -0.93
CA ARG A 14 -14.12 2.48 -1.34
C ARG A 14 -13.49 3.21 -0.17
N ASP A 15 -13.23 2.48 0.92
CA ASP A 15 -12.60 3.01 2.12
C ASP A 15 -11.08 2.82 2.00
N VAL A 16 -10.41 3.90 1.58
CA VAL A 16 -8.96 3.88 1.32
C VAL A 16 -8.16 3.67 2.60
N ALA A 17 -8.66 4.17 3.74
CA ALA A 17 -8.00 4.01 5.03
C ALA A 17 -8.09 2.55 5.51
N ALA A 18 -9.28 1.95 5.44
CA ALA A 18 -9.46 0.54 5.75
C ALA A 18 -8.70 -0.37 4.77
N LEU A 19 -8.60 0.04 3.50
CA LEU A 19 -7.85 -0.70 2.48
C LEU A 19 -6.36 -0.76 2.81
N GLY A 20 -5.75 0.39 3.16
CA GLY A 20 -4.34 0.44 3.56
C GLY A 20 -4.04 -0.46 4.76
N ALA A 21 -4.87 -0.41 5.81
CA ALA A 21 -4.72 -1.27 6.98
C ALA A 21 -4.85 -2.78 6.64
N ALA A 22 -5.80 -3.14 5.79
CA ALA A 22 -6.01 -4.51 5.35
C ALA A 22 -4.84 -5.04 4.49
N GLU A 23 -4.27 -4.19 3.61
CA GLU A 23 -3.08 -4.52 2.82
C GLU A 23 -1.86 -4.76 3.71
N ASN A 24 -1.67 -3.97 4.77
CA ASN A 24 -0.54 -4.14 5.68
C ASN A 24 -0.61 -5.48 6.45
N LEU A 25 -1.80 -5.88 6.88
CA LEU A 25 -2.02 -7.21 7.47
C LEU A 25 -1.70 -8.34 6.49
N LEU A 26 -2.10 -8.18 5.22
CA LEU A 26 -1.79 -9.15 4.17
C LEU A 26 -0.27 -9.25 3.93
N ARG A 27 0.42 -8.11 3.87
CA ARG A 27 1.88 -8.02 3.73
C ARG A 27 2.60 -8.72 4.88
N GLY A 28 2.17 -8.50 6.12
CA GLY A 28 2.74 -9.17 7.29
C GLY A 28 2.65 -10.70 7.19
N GLY A 29 1.52 -11.23 6.72
CA GLY A 29 1.35 -12.66 6.48
C GLY A 29 2.24 -13.21 5.35
N LEU A 30 2.47 -12.41 4.29
CA LEU A 30 3.40 -12.77 3.21
C LEU A 30 4.85 -12.78 3.70
N GLY A 31 5.24 -11.84 4.57
CA GLY A 31 6.55 -11.84 5.20
C GLY A 31 6.81 -13.12 6.00
N GLN A 32 5.82 -13.60 6.76
CA GLN A 32 5.92 -14.89 7.47
C GLN A 32 6.06 -16.08 6.50
N LEU A 33 5.34 -16.07 5.38
CA LEU A 33 5.46 -17.11 4.36
C LEU A 33 6.87 -17.16 3.76
N PHE A 34 7.47 -16.00 3.46
CA PHE A 34 8.83 -15.94 2.94
C PHE A 34 9.88 -16.38 3.97
N ALA A 35 9.71 -16.00 5.24
CA ALA A 35 10.59 -16.44 6.32
C ALA A 35 10.58 -17.96 6.50
N VAL A 36 9.41 -18.60 6.36
CA VAL A 36 9.31 -20.07 6.35
C VAL A 36 10.04 -20.64 5.13
N ALA A 37 9.85 -20.08 3.94
CA ALA A 37 10.50 -20.57 2.72
C ALA A 37 12.03 -20.46 2.76
N GLU A 38 12.60 -19.55 3.54
CA GLU A 38 14.05 -19.47 3.73
C GLU A 38 14.61 -20.64 4.54
N ALA A 39 13.83 -21.19 5.47
CA ALA A 39 14.18 -22.41 6.20
C ALA A 39 14.07 -23.68 5.35
N TYR A 40 13.47 -23.61 4.14
CA TYR A 40 13.24 -24.73 3.23
C TYR A 40 13.84 -24.43 1.83
N PRO A 41 15.14 -24.70 1.62
CA PRO A 41 15.85 -24.37 0.37
C PRO A 41 15.20 -24.94 -0.90
N GLU A 42 14.58 -26.11 -0.81
CA GLU A 42 13.83 -26.75 -1.88
C GLU A 42 12.58 -25.97 -2.30
N LEU A 43 11.93 -25.29 -1.35
CA LEU A 43 10.78 -24.42 -1.64
C LEU A 43 11.25 -23.10 -2.27
N ARG A 44 12.37 -22.55 -1.78
CA ARG A 44 12.99 -21.34 -2.34
C ARG A 44 13.45 -21.54 -3.79
N ALA A 45 13.99 -22.71 -4.11
CA ALA A 45 14.43 -23.06 -5.47
C ALA A 45 13.27 -23.46 -6.41
N ASN A 46 12.05 -23.57 -5.89
CA ASN A 46 10.89 -23.92 -6.70
C ASN A 46 10.53 -22.78 -7.66
N GLU A 47 10.44 -23.07 -8.95
CA GLU A 47 10.14 -22.09 -9.99
C GLU A 47 8.80 -21.35 -9.74
N HIS A 48 7.77 -22.06 -9.28
CA HIS A 48 6.48 -21.43 -8.97
C HIS A 48 6.57 -20.47 -7.78
N PHE A 49 7.43 -20.77 -6.80
CA PHE A 49 7.65 -19.89 -5.65
C PHE A 49 8.41 -18.62 -6.06
N MET A 50 9.44 -18.76 -6.89
CA MET A 50 10.18 -17.63 -7.45
C MET A 50 9.28 -16.72 -8.30
N GLN A 51 8.40 -17.30 -9.13
CA GLN A 51 7.41 -16.54 -9.89
C GLN A 51 6.41 -15.81 -8.96
N LEU A 52 5.98 -16.45 -7.87
CA LEU A 52 5.09 -15.83 -6.90
C LEU A 52 5.78 -14.64 -6.19
N GLN A 53 7.02 -14.81 -5.75
CA GLN A 53 7.82 -13.74 -5.15
C GLN A 53 7.94 -12.54 -6.10
N SER A 54 8.34 -12.79 -7.35
CA SER A 54 8.46 -11.75 -8.38
C SER A 54 7.15 -10.99 -8.61
N ARG A 55 6.01 -11.71 -8.70
CA ARG A 55 4.69 -11.09 -8.85
C ARG A 55 4.30 -10.25 -7.66
N ILE A 56 4.56 -10.72 -6.44
CA ILE A 56 4.26 -9.97 -5.22
C ILE A 56 5.10 -8.69 -5.19
N THR A 57 6.41 -8.76 -5.45
CA THR A 57 7.28 -7.58 -5.52
C THR A 57 6.79 -6.58 -6.56
N ALA A 58 6.42 -7.03 -7.77
CA ALA A 58 5.89 -6.14 -8.80
C ALA A 58 4.58 -5.46 -8.38
N LEU A 59 3.69 -6.19 -7.71
CA LEU A 59 2.44 -5.63 -7.17
C LEU A 59 2.72 -4.62 -6.06
N GLU A 60 3.68 -4.88 -5.19
CA GLU A 60 4.06 -3.98 -4.11
C GLU A 60 4.62 -2.65 -4.63
N ASN A 61 5.47 -2.70 -5.65
CA ASN A 61 5.96 -1.49 -6.31
C ASN A 61 4.81 -0.70 -6.93
N ALA A 62 3.90 -1.36 -7.64
CA ALA A 62 2.74 -0.70 -8.22
C ALA A 62 1.82 -0.09 -7.15
N ILE A 63 1.65 -0.75 -6.00
CA ILE A 63 0.89 -0.22 -4.86
C ILE A 63 1.59 1.02 -4.28
N ALA A 64 2.92 0.99 -4.12
CA ALA A 64 3.71 2.12 -3.65
C ALA A 64 3.54 3.35 -4.58
N ASP A 65 3.67 3.16 -5.89
CA ASP A 65 3.48 4.22 -6.89
C ASP A 65 2.08 4.84 -6.79
N ARG A 66 1.04 4.00 -6.63
CA ARG A 66 -0.35 4.47 -6.51
C ARG A 66 -0.59 5.25 -5.23
N ARG A 67 0.10 4.91 -4.13
CA ARG A 67 0.03 5.65 -2.86
C ARG A 67 0.64 7.03 -3.00
N GLU A 68 1.80 7.13 -3.65
CA GLU A 68 2.44 8.41 -3.93
C GLU A 68 1.52 9.30 -4.78
N TRP A 69 0.99 8.75 -5.88
CA TRP A 69 0.03 9.44 -6.74
C TRP A 69 -1.22 9.93 -6.00
N TYR A 70 -1.79 9.11 -5.12
CA TYR A 70 -2.95 9.53 -4.31
C TYR A 70 -2.60 10.70 -3.41
N ASN A 71 -1.47 10.61 -2.69
CA ASN A 71 -1.03 11.66 -1.78
C ASN A 71 -0.69 12.96 -2.51
N GLU A 72 -0.07 12.87 -3.68
CA GLU A 72 0.18 14.03 -4.54
C GLU A 72 -1.14 14.69 -4.96
N ALA A 73 -2.11 13.89 -5.44
CA ALA A 73 -3.42 14.40 -5.83
C ALA A 73 -4.17 15.07 -4.67
N VAL A 74 -4.14 14.46 -3.47
CA VAL A 74 -4.74 15.02 -2.25
C VAL A 74 -4.03 16.31 -1.84
N ASN A 75 -2.69 16.34 -1.88
CA ASN A 75 -1.93 17.55 -1.59
C ASN A 75 -2.29 18.69 -2.54
N VAL A 76 -2.32 18.42 -3.85
CA VAL A 76 -2.71 19.41 -4.87
C VAL A 76 -4.13 19.91 -4.60
N HIS A 77 -5.07 19.02 -4.29
CA HIS A 77 -6.44 19.37 -3.94
C HIS A 77 -6.51 20.26 -2.69
N ASN A 78 -5.92 19.82 -1.57
CA ASN A 78 -5.94 20.53 -0.29
C ASN A 78 -5.30 21.91 -0.39
N VAL A 79 -4.15 22.00 -1.07
CA VAL A 79 -3.46 23.28 -1.32
C VAL A 79 -4.34 24.20 -2.17
N ARG A 80 -5.01 23.67 -3.20
CA ARG A 80 -5.80 24.48 -4.13
C ARG A 80 -7.08 25.03 -3.52
N ILE A 81 -7.78 24.25 -2.68
CA ILE A 81 -9.00 24.74 -2.00
C ILE A 81 -8.72 25.84 -0.96
N GLU A 82 -7.46 26.02 -0.55
CA GLU A 82 -7.01 27.06 0.37
C GLU A 82 -6.42 28.29 -0.34
N GLN A 83 -6.14 28.21 -1.64
CA GLN A 83 -5.54 29.31 -2.41
C GLN A 83 -6.59 30.28 -2.98
N PHE A 84 -6.24 31.56 -3.06
CA PHE A 84 -7.05 32.56 -3.78
C PHE A 84 -6.82 32.42 -5.30
N PRO A 85 -7.87 32.50 -6.15
CA PRO A 85 -9.27 32.79 -5.82
C PRO A 85 -10.11 31.56 -5.48
N ASP A 86 -9.58 30.35 -5.66
CA ASP A 86 -10.30 29.08 -5.54
C ASP A 86 -11.00 28.91 -4.17
N LEU A 87 -10.44 29.43 -3.08
CA LEU A 87 -11.06 29.42 -1.74
C LEU A 87 -12.46 30.07 -1.69
N LEU A 88 -12.74 31.04 -2.57
CA LEU A 88 -14.02 31.75 -2.62
C LEU A 88 -15.15 30.87 -3.18
N ILE A 89 -14.81 29.92 -4.06
CA ILE A 89 -15.76 29.02 -4.71
C ILE A 89 -15.72 27.61 -4.09
N ALA A 90 -14.60 27.21 -3.48
CA ALA A 90 -14.40 25.88 -2.91
C ALA A 90 -15.40 25.57 -1.79
N ARG A 91 -15.52 26.47 -0.80
CA ARG A 91 -16.39 26.26 0.37
C ARG A 91 -17.89 26.24 0.01
N PRO A 92 -18.42 27.19 -0.80
CA PRO A 92 -19.83 27.16 -1.20
C PRO A 92 -20.21 25.93 -2.02
N LEU A 93 -19.28 25.36 -2.80
CA LEU A 93 -19.50 24.14 -3.59
C LEU A 93 -19.24 22.84 -2.80
N GLY A 94 -18.88 22.94 -1.51
CA GLY A 94 -18.69 21.79 -0.64
C GLY A 94 -17.37 21.06 -0.82
N TYR A 95 -16.36 21.67 -1.46
CA TYR A 95 -15.02 21.10 -1.50
C TYR A 95 -14.37 21.21 -0.12
N ALA A 96 -13.97 20.06 0.44
CA ALA A 96 -13.32 19.94 1.74
C ALA A 96 -11.96 19.24 1.61
N GLU A 97 -11.12 19.46 2.61
CA GLU A 97 -9.83 18.79 2.75
C GLU A 97 -10.01 17.27 2.72
N GLN A 98 -9.13 16.60 1.99
CA GLN A 98 -9.09 15.14 1.91
C GLN A 98 -7.91 14.63 2.76
N PRO A 99 -8.08 13.51 3.48
CA PRO A 99 -7.01 12.95 4.29
C PRO A 99 -5.92 12.33 3.41
N LEU A 100 -4.66 12.57 3.77
CA LEU A 100 -3.52 11.86 3.17
C LEU A 100 -3.48 10.40 3.64
N LEU A 101 -3.02 9.52 2.76
CA LEU A 101 -2.68 8.16 3.16
C LEU A 101 -1.38 8.15 3.97
N GLN A 102 -1.52 7.72 5.22
CA GLN A 102 -0.40 7.54 6.13
C GLN A 102 -0.01 6.06 6.22
N PHE A 103 1.23 5.77 5.84
CA PHE A 103 1.86 4.47 6.02
C PHE A 103 3.13 4.68 6.84
N SER A 104 3.40 3.76 7.77
CA SER A 104 4.59 3.76 8.62
C SER A 104 5.88 3.72 7.77
N VAL A 105 6.99 4.21 8.32
CA VAL A 105 8.28 4.22 7.62
C VAL A 105 8.74 2.80 7.26
N ALA A 106 8.35 1.80 8.04
CA ALA A 106 8.59 0.38 7.73
C ALA A 106 7.83 -0.10 6.47
N GLU A 107 6.73 0.55 6.11
CA GLU A 107 5.93 0.25 4.90
C GLU A 107 6.35 1.06 3.68
N LYS A 108 7.23 2.06 3.87
CA LYS A 108 7.84 2.90 2.82
C LYS A 108 9.27 2.48 2.47
N ALA A 109 9.88 1.61 3.28
CA ALA A 109 11.16 1.02 2.92
C ALA A 109 10.95 0.20 1.64
N ASP A 110 11.77 0.48 0.62
CA ASP A 110 11.88 -0.36 -0.56
C ASP A 110 12.02 -1.81 -0.07
N VAL A 111 11.21 -2.72 -0.61
CA VAL A 111 11.11 -4.08 -0.07
C VAL A 111 12.36 -4.85 -0.47
N ASP A 112 13.48 -4.56 0.18
CA ASP A 112 14.71 -5.32 0.06
C ASP A 112 14.55 -6.58 0.92
N LEU A 113 13.90 -7.58 0.31
CA LEU A 113 13.76 -8.94 0.83
C LEU A 113 15.13 -9.60 1.09
N LYS A 114 16.24 -8.99 0.69
CA LYS A 114 17.59 -9.48 0.98
C LYS A 114 18.15 -8.86 2.26
N ALA A 115 17.87 -7.58 2.51
CA ALA A 115 18.30 -6.86 3.71
C ALA A 115 17.47 -7.20 4.96
N LEU A 116 16.20 -7.55 4.81
CA LEU A 116 15.32 -7.90 5.93
C LEU A 116 15.56 -9.29 6.53
N PHE A 117 16.30 -10.16 5.84
CA PHE A 117 16.44 -11.57 6.21
C PHE A 117 17.90 -12.07 6.15
N GLY A 118 18.87 -11.17 6.05
CA GLY A 118 20.29 -11.50 6.13
C GLY A 118 20.83 -11.48 7.56
N SER A 119 20.83 -12.65 8.23
CA SER A 119 21.78 -13.00 9.29
C SER A 119 22.27 -14.42 9.08
#